data_AF-A0A2X1Q549-F1
#
_entry.id   AF-A0A2X1Q549-F1
#
_cell.length_a   1.000
_cell.length_b   1.000
_cell.length_c   1.000
_cell.angle_alpha   90.00
_cell.angle_beta   90.00
_cell.angle_gamma   90.00
#
_symmetry.space_group_name_H-M   'P 1'
#
loop_
_entity.id
_entity.type
_entity.pdbx_description
1 polymer ?
#
loop_
_entity_poly.entity_id
_entity_poly.type
_entity_poly.pdbx_seq_one_letter_code
_entity_poly.pdbx_strand_id
1 'polypeptide(L)' 'MINKIFALPVNETISPVISRRQLDDLELIVIDHPQVKASVALQGAHLLSWKPAVKKKFCG' A
#
# COMPACT_ATOMS: atom_id res chain seq x y z
N MET A 1 4.01 8.98 9.85
CA MET A 1 2.59 8.88 9.42
C MET A 1 2.34 7.61 8.59
N ILE A 2 3.11 7.34 7.52
CA ILE A 2 3.02 6.11 6.69
C ILE A 2 3.13 4.78 7.48
N ASN A 3 3.95 4.72 8.53
CA ASN A 3 4.16 3.49 9.29
C ASN A 3 2.90 2.99 10.04
N LYS A 4 1.93 3.87 10.33
CA LYS A 4 0.69 3.45 11.00
C LYS A 4 -0.25 2.68 10.08
N ILE A 5 -0.22 2.95 8.77
CA ILE A 5 -1.10 2.28 7.79
C ILE A 5 -0.73 0.80 7.64
N PHE A 6 0.56 0.48 7.74
CA PHE A 6 1.06 -0.90 7.71
C PHE A 6 0.79 -1.69 9.00
N ALA A 7 0.42 -1.03 10.10
CA ALA A 7 0.09 -1.67 11.37
C ALA A 7 -1.42 -1.94 11.53
N LEU A 8 -2.26 -1.50 10.58
CA LEU A 8 -3.70 -1.71 10.64
C LEU A 8 -4.07 -3.19 10.42
N PRO A 9 -5.11 -3.68 11.12
CA PRO A 9 -5.64 -5.01 10.90
C PRO A 9 -6.07 -5.18 9.45
N VAL A 10 -5.76 -6.35 8.88
CA VAL A 10 -6.17 -6.71 7.53
C VAL A 10 -7.65 -7.07 7.57
N ASN A 11 -8.46 -6.32 6.84
CA ASN A 11 -9.90 -6.56 6.79
C ASN A 11 -10.21 -7.70 5.81
N GLU A 12 -9.55 -7.69 4.66
CA GLU A 12 -9.73 -8.69 3.62
C GLU A 12 -8.43 -8.88 2.81
N THR A 13 -8.07 -10.13 2.55
CA THR A 13 -6.91 -10.45 1.71
C THR A 13 -7.39 -10.84 0.32
N ILE A 14 -7.18 -9.94 -0.65
CA ILE A 14 -7.56 -10.16 -2.05
C ILE A 14 -6.53 -11.07 -2.74
N SER A 15 -5.26 -10.90 -2.40
CA SER A 15 -4.13 -11.65 -2.94
C SER A 15 -3.03 -11.75 -1.90
N PRO A 16 -2.10 -12.73 -1.94
CA PRO A 16 -0.99 -12.85 -0.99
C PRO A 16 -0.15 -11.56 -0.79
N VAL A 17 -0.19 -10.63 -1.75
CA VAL A 17 0.55 -9.35 -1.71
C VAL A 17 -0.37 -8.12 -1.72
N ILE A 18 -1.70 -8.31 -1.80
CA ILE A 18 -2.70 -7.24 -1.85
C ILE A 18 -3.73 -7.46 -0.76
N SER A 19 -3.82 -6.51 0.16
CA SER A 19 -4.75 -6.57 1.28
C SER A 19 -5.57 -5.29 1.35
N ARG A 20 -6.87 -5.43 1.57
CA ARG A 20 -7.74 -4.33 1.94
C ARG A 20 -7.67 -4.12 3.45
N ARG A 21 -7.42 -2.88 3.83
CA ARG A 21 -7.37 -2.41 5.22
C ARG A 21 -8.32 -1.24 5.37
N GLN A 22 -8.81 -1.03 6.58
CA GLN A 22 -9.68 0.09 6.89
C GLN A 22 -8.99 0.95 7.95
N LEU A 23 -8.93 2.25 7.70
CA LEU A 23 -8.50 3.26 8.66
C LEU A 23 -9.70 4.15 8.95
N ASP A 24 -10.32 3.96 10.11
CA ASP A 24 -11.57 4.64 10.47
C ASP A 24 -12.64 4.40 9.40
N ASP A 25 -13.06 5.43 8.65
CA ASP A 25 -14.03 5.31 7.53
C ASP A 25 -13.36 5.21 6.14
N LEU A 26 -12.02 5.23 6.07
CA LEU A 26 -11.30 5.13 4.81
C LEU A 26 -10.90 3.69 4.49
N GLU A 27 -11.44 3.17 3.40
CA GLU A 27 -10.97 1.93 2.81
C GLU A 27 -9.66 2.17 2.03
N LEU A 28 -8.66 1.35 2.35
CA LEU A 28 -7.31 1.44 1.85
C LEU A 28 -6.92 0.09 1.23
N ILE A 29 -6.38 0.13 0.02
CA ILE A 29 -5.72 -1.01 -0.60
C ILE A 29 -4.22 -0.86 -0.31
N VAL A 30 -3.68 -1.81 0.43
CA VAL A 30 -2.25 -1.92 0.72
C VAL A 30 -1.66 -3.02 -0.15
N ILE A 31 -0.68 -2.65 -0.95
CA ILE A 31 0.11 -3.56 -1.77
C ILE A 31 1.44 -3.74 -1.04
N ASP A 32 1.65 -4.92 -0.46
CA ASP A 32 2.91 -5.30 0.16
C ASP A 32 3.59 -6.37 -0.69
N HIS A 33 4.26 -5.92 -1.74
CA HIS A 33 5.03 -6.79 -2.63
C HIS A 33 6.53 -6.59 -2.37
N PRO A 34 7.37 -7.65 -2.41
CA PRO A 34 8.82 -7.54 -2.18
C PRO A 34 9.51 -6.55 -3.14
N GLN A 35 8.95 -6.35 -4.34
CA GLN A 35 9.47 -5.37 -5.30
C GLN A 35 8.82 -3.99 -5.22
N VAL A 36 7.68 -3.85 -4.55
CA VAL A 36 6.96 -2.57 -4.48
C VAL A 36 6.03 -2.56 -3.27
N LYS A 37 6.12 -1.50 -2.48
CA LYS A 37 5.15 -1.21 -1.42
C LYS A 37 4.33 -0.01 -1.86
N ALA A 38 3.01 -0.17 -1.93
CA ALA A 38 2.11 0.93 -2.29
C ALA A 38 0.86 0.93 -1.40
N SER A 39 0.21 2.07 -1.34
CA SER A 39 -1.03 2.24 -0.59
C SER A 39 -1.92 3.24 -1.33
N VAL A 40 -3.18 2.85 -1.54
CA VAL A 40 -4.18 3.62 -2.30
C VAL A 40 -5.46 3.68 -1.48
N ALA A 41 -6.05 4.86 -1.34
CA ALA A 41 -7.41 4.99 -0.82
C ALA A 41 -8.42 4.71 -1.92
N LEU A 42 -9.43 3.89 -1.63
CA LEU A 42 -10.55 3.63 -2.55
C LEU A 42 -11.36 4.90 -2.80
N GLN A 43 -11.44 5.79 -1.80
CA GLN A 43 -12.07 7.09 -1.95
C GLN A 43 -11.26 7.97 -2.92
N GLY A 44 -11.83 8.22 -4.09
CA GLY A 44 -11.24 9.06 -5.13
C GLY A 44 -9.97 8.48 -5.78
N ALA A 45 -9.71 7.17 -5.62
CA ALA A 45 -8.51 6.50 -6.13
C ALA A 45 -7.20 7.22 -5.74
N HIS A 46 -7.15 7.77 -4.52
CA HIS A 46 -6.04 8.60 -4.09
C HIS A 46 -4.82 7.74 -3.75
N LEU A 47 -3.75 7.90 -4.53
CA LEU A 47 -2.45 7.27 -4.25
C LEU A 47 -1.80 7.92 -3.02
N LEU A 48 -1.74 7.20 -1.91
CA LEU A 48 -1.15 7.71 -0.67
C LEU A 48 0.36 7.49 -0.61
N SER A 49 0.82 6.37 -1.15
CA SER A 49 2.24 6.01 -1.11
C SER A 49 2.58 5.06 -2.23
N TRP A 50 3.71 5.29 -2.87
CA TRP A 50 4.31 4.36 -3.81
C TRP A 50 5.81 4.34 -3.58
N LYS A 51 6.31 3.17 -3.18
CA LYS A 51 7.71 2.93 -2.89
C LYS A 51 8.18 1.68 -3.64
N PRO A 52 8.78 1.83 -4.83
CA PRO A 52 9.42 0.71 -5.50
C PRO A 52 10.63 0.23 -4.70
N ALA A 53 10.84 -1.08 -4.63
CA ALA A 53 12.10 -1.66 -4.18
C ALA A 53 13.10 -1.50 -5.32
N VAL A 54 13.81 -0.38 -5.30
CA VAL A 54 14.79 -0.01 -6.32
C VAL A 54 15.82 -1.14 -6.52
N LYS A 55 15.85 -1.73 -7.73
CA LYS A 55 17.13 -2.13 -8.35
C LYS A 55 17.68 -0.89 -9.03
N LYS A 56 18.77 -0.35 -8.51
CA LYS A 56 19.44 0.87 -8.97
C LYS A 56 19.85 0.69 -10.44
N LYS A 57 19.17 1.37 -11.37
CA LYS A 57 19.72 1.83 -12.64
C LYS A 57 19.11 3.19 -13.00
N PHE A 58 19.60 4.20 -12.29
CA PHE A 58 19.74 5.53 -12.87
C PHE A 58 21.20 5.60 -13.32
N CYS A 59 21.47 5.28 -14.60
CA CYS A 59 22.62 5.87 -15.28
C CYS A 59 22.08 7.14 -15.94
N GLY A 60 22.73 8.26 -15.67
CA GLY A 60 22.38 9.57 -16.19
C GLY A 60 22.76 9.76 -17.65
#